data_AF-A0A6B0UVZ5-F1
#
_entry.id   AF-A0A6B0UVZ5-F1
#
_cell.length_a   1.000
_cell.length_b   1.000
_cell.length_c   1.000
_cell.angle_alpha   90.00
_cell.angle_beta   90.00
_cell.angle_gamma   90.00
#
_symmetry.space_group_name_H-M   'P 1'
#
loop_
_entity.id
_entity.type
_entity.pdbx_description
1 polymer ?
#
loop_
_entity_poly.entity_id
_entity_poly.type
_entity_poly.pdbx_seq_one_letter_code
_entity_poly.pdbx_strand_id
1 'polypeptide(L)'
;SAMPNRRRQHHCSAPGCQTGYRWRKGEPSLFLVPKDEEQRKVWERNLRRKDKPLGETCSVCELHFEPSFVTREYVHNINGEEVRIPRGKPQLLPGAVPTLLPNAPSYRSTKASQPRPPRKRKNADASSVDGKRRPNTASLLHFYVKGPVASVA
;
A
#
# COMPACT_ATOMS: atom_id res chain seq x y z
N SER A 1 -4.90 30.81 14.09
CA SER A 1 -3.44 30.88 13.88
C SER A 1 -3.12 30.77 12.41
N ALA A 2 -2.59 31.82 11.80
CA ALA A 2 -2.12 31.80 10.41
C ALA A 2 -0.86 30.92 10.33
N MET A 3 -0.94 29.78 9.64
CA MET A 3 0.19 28.88 9.46
C MET A 3 1.26 29.58 8.60
N PRO A 4 2.55 29.53 8.96
CA PRO A 4 3.60 30.10 8.13
C PRO A 4 3.57 29.46 6.74
N ASN A 5 3.86 30.25 5.71
CA ASN A 5 3.84 29.83 4.30
C ASN A 5 4.98 28.82 4.04
N ARG A 6 4.77 27.56 4.43
CA ARG A 6 5.77 26.50 4.29
C ARG A 6 5.86 26.12 2.81
N ARG A 7 7.00 26.45 2.19
CA ARG A 7 7.27 26.10 0.80
C ARG A 7 7.24 24.59 0.63
N ARG A 8 6.47 24.14 -0.36
CA ARG A 8 6.39 22.74 -0.76
C ARG A 8 7.73 22.25 -1.31
N GLN A 9 8.10 21.02 -0.99
CA GLN A 9 9.28 20.38 -1.58
C GLN A 9 9.04 20.11 -3.07
N HIS A 10 10.02 20.50 -3.89
CA HIS A 10 9.98 20.32 -5.35
C HIS A 10 10.58 19.00 -5.82
N HIS A 11 10.98 18.13 -4.90
CA HIS A 11 11.49 16.79 -5.19
C HIS A 11 10.62 15.71 -4.53
N CYS A 12 10.68 14.50 -5.09
CA CYS A 12 9.99 13.35 -4.55
C CYS A 12 10.64 12.89 -3.24
N SER A 13 9.82 12.66 -2.23
CA SER A 13 10.23 12.21 -0.90
C SER A 13 10.36 10.68 -0.78
N ALA A 14 10.10 9.94 -1.86
CA ALA A 14 10.26 8.48 -1.87
C ALA A 14 11.74 8.07 -1.86
N PRO A 15 12.14 7.06 -1.07
CA PRO A 15 13.52 6.60 -1.02
C PRO A 15 14.09 6.23 -2.39
N GLY A 16 15.30 6.75 -2.70
CA GLY A 16 15.99 6.49 -3.95
C GLY A 16 15.39 7.17 -5.19
N CYS A 17 14.29 7.92 -5.06
CA CYS A 17 13.67 8.60 -6.19
C CYS A 17 14.41 9.89 -6.55
N GLN A 18 14.69 10.09 -7.84
CA GLN A 18 15.44 11.24 -8.37
C GLN A 18 14.53 12.33 -8.97
N THR A 19 13.22 12.14 -8.98
CA THR A 19 12.25 13.10 -9.53
C THR A 19 12.33 14.45 -8.80
N GLY A 20 12.45 15.54 -9.54
CA GLY A 20 12.52 16.91 -9.01
C GLY A 20 13.87 17.34 -8.44
N TYR A 21 14.89 16.47 -8.42
CA TYR A 21 16.26 16.87 -8.08
C TYR A 21 17.00 17.50 -9.27
N ARG A 22 16.63 17.12 -10.49
CA ARG A 22 17.15 17.70 -11.74
C ARG A 22 15.99 17.93 -12.67
N TRP A 23 15.91 19.13 -13.24
CA TRP A 23 14.87 19.43 -14.21
C TRP A 23 14.99 18.53 -15.44
N ARG A 24 13.87 17.95 -15.87
CA ARG A 24 13.76 17.23 -17.15
C ARG A 24 12.45 17.61 -17.84
N LYS A 25 12.47 17.64 -19.18
CA LYS A 25 11.25 17.83 -19.96
C LYS A 25 10.32 16.63 -19.73
N GLY A 26 9.06 16.89 -19.43
CA GLY A 26 8.06 15.84 -19.16
C GLY A 26 8.23 15.18 -17.78
N GLU A 27 8.72 15.92 -16.77
CA GLU A 27 8.84 15.39 -15.42
C GLU A 27 7.50 14.87 -14.87
N PRO A 28 7.52 13.74 -14.14
CA PRO A 28 6.33 13.19 -13.50
C PRO A 28 5.71 14.20 -12.54
N SER A 29 4.37 14.23 -12.47
CA SER A 29 3.65 15.12 -11.55
C SER A 29 3.98 14.77 -10.10
N LEU A 30 4.18 15.80 -9.27
CA LEU A 30 4.32 15.65 -7.83
C LEU A 30 2.97 15.87 -7.15
N PHE A 31 2.62 15.01 -6.19
CA PHE A 31 1.44 15.15 -5.33
C PHE A 31 1.86 15.48 -3.90
N LEU A 32 1.15 16.42 -3.27
CA LEU A 32 1.41 16.75 -1.87
C LEU A 32 0.95 15.59 -1.00
N VAL A 33 1.64 15.36 0.12
CA VAL A 33 1.15 14.39 1.10
C VAL A 33 -0.23 14.78 1.63
N PRO A 34 -1.07 13.79 2.02
CA PRO A 34 -2.34 14.07 2.68
C PRO A 34 -2.13 14.92 3.94
N LYS A 35 -3.07 15.85 4.18
CA LYS A 35 -3.12 16.60 5.44
C LYS A 35 -3.54 15.70 6.60
N ASP A 36 -4.39 14.73 6.31
CA ASP A 36 -4.79 13.71 7.26
C ASP A 36 -3.60 12.86 7.71
N GLU A 37 -3.42 12.74 9.02
CA GLU A 37 -2.25 12.09 9.61
C GLU A 37 -2.28 10.58 9.37
N GLU A 38 -3.47 9.96 9.39
CA GLU A 38 -3.62 8.51 9.20
C GLU A 38 -3.25 8.12 7.77
N GLN A 39 -3.79 8.81 6.76
CA GLN A 39 -3.39 8.61 5.37
C GLN A 39 -1.90 8.89 5.16
N ARG A 40 -1.35 9.92 5.80
CA ARG A 40 0.09 10.22 5.71
C ARG A 40 0.95 9.10 6.29
N LYS A 41 0.55 8.49 7.41
CA LYS A 41 1.21 7.30 7.98
C LYS A 41 1.11 6.10 7.05
N VAL A 42 -0.01 5.92 6.35
CA VAL A 42 -0.15 4.88 5.32
C VAL A 42 0.83 5.10 4.17
N TRP A 43 0.97 6.34 3.69
CA TRP A 43 1.96 6.68 2.66
C TRP A 43 3.38 6.39 3.12
N GLU A 44 3.73 6.75 4.36
CA GLU A 44 5.05 6.49 4.95
C GLU A 44 5.37 5.00 5.01
N ARG A 45 4.41 4.20 5.49
CA ARG A 45 4.53 2.74 5.57
C ARG A 45 4.74 2.13 4.19
N ASN A 46 3.95 2.55 3.20
CA ASN A 46 4.03 1.96 1.86
C ASN A 46 5.31 2.38 1.11
N LEU A 47 5.79 3.60 1.34
CA LEU A 47 7.09 4.05 0.84
C LEU A 47 8.27 3.33 1.52
N ARG A 48 8.00 2.53 2.56
CA ARG A 48 8.99 1.79 3.36
C ARG A 48 10.08 2.69 3.89
N ARG A 49 9.70 3.93 4.22
CA ARG A 49 10.62 4.96 4.65
C ARG A 49 11.05 4.69 6.10
N LYS A 50 12.35 4.77 6.37
CA LYS A 50 12.93 4.56 7.72
C LYS A 50 13.83 5.70 8.18
N ASP A 51 14.28 6.54 7.25
CA ASP A 51 15.19 7.66 7.47
C ASP A 51 14.49 8.84 8.14
N LYS A 52 13.33 9.25 7.62
CA LYS A 52 12.65 10.47 8.05
C LYS A 52 11.13 10.38 7.84
N PRO A 53 10.31 10.89 8.77
CA PRO A 53 8.87 10.93 8.58
C PRO A 53 8.45 11.86 7.43
N LEU A 54 7.30 11.57 6.82
CA LEU A 54 6.72 12.46 5.81
C LEU A 54 6.11 13.69 6.50
N GLY A 55 6.74 14.84 6.31
CA GLY A 55 6.20 16.13 6.73
C GLY A 55 5.15 16.66 5.75
N GLU A 56 4.35 17.63 6.19
CA GLU A 56 3.26 18.24 5.40
C GLU A 56 3.70 18.90 4.09
N THR A 57 4.98 19.29 4.00
CA THR A 57 5.54 19.91 2.78
C THR A 57 6.12 18.90 1.81
N CYS A 58 6.22 17.62 2.20
CA CYS A 58 6.73 16.55 1.36
C CYS A 58 5.82 16.29 0.17
N SER A 59 6.38 15.73 -0.89
CA SER A 59 5.63 15.36 -2.07
C SER A 59 6.09 14.03 -2.65
N VAL A 60 5.20 13.32 -3.33
CA VAL A 60 5.47 12.01 -3.94
C VAL A 60 5.07 12.07 -5.41
N CYS A 61 5.93 11.60 -6.32
CA CYS A 61 5.64 11.64 -7.75
C CYS A 61 4.69 10.54 -8.22
N GLU A 62 4.03 10.76 -9.35
CA GLU A 62 3.06 9.83 -9.96
C GLU A 62 3.59 8.41 -10.19
N LEU A 63 4.90 8.23 -10.36
CA LEU A 63 5.53 6.90 -10.52
C LEU A 63 5.33 5.96 -9.33
N HIS A 64 4.92 6.49 -8.17
CA HIS A 64 4.67 5.69 -6.97
C HIS A 64 3.22 5.26 -6.80
N PHE A 65 2.31 5.75 -7.65
CA PHE A 65 0.89 5.45 -7.59
C PHE A 65 0.50 4.56 -8.77
N GLU A 66 -0.52 3.72 -8.57
CA GLU A 66 -1.14 3.02 -9.69
C GLU A 66 -1.74 4.08 -10.65
N PRO A 67 -1.51 3.98 -11.97
CA PRO A 67 -2.02 4.96 -12.93
C PRO A 67 -3.55 5.14 -12.87
N SER A 68 -4.29 4.10 -12.46
CA SER A 68 -5.74 4.14 -12.26
C SER A 68 -6.18 5.12 -11.16
N PHE A 69 -5.28 5.45 -10.22
CA PHE A 69 -5.54 6.44 -9.17
C PHE A 69 -5.12 7.86 -9.56
N VAL A 70 -4.55 8.06 -10.76
CA VAL A 70 -4.09 9.37 -11.24
C VAL A 70 -5.05 9.89 -12.30
N THR A 71 -5.87 10.87 -11.93
CA THR A 71 -6.87 11.49 -12.80
C THR A 71 -6.29 12.67 -13.56
N ARG A 72 -6.38 12.61 -14.90
CA ARG A 72 -5.93 13.66 -15.83
C ARG A 72 -7.09 14.43 -16.50
N GLU A 73 -8.33 14.03 -16.25
CA GLU A 73 -9.53 14.62 -16.86
C GLU A 73 -10.57 14.93 -15.77
N TYR A 74 -11.34 16.01 -15.93
CA TYR A 74 -12.60 16.20 -15.22
C TYR A 74 -13.68 15.44 -15.97
N VAL A 75 -14.42 14.59 -15.26
CA VAL A 75 -15.57 13.88 -15.79
C VAL A 75 -16.82 14.55 -15.24
N HIS A 76 -17.65 15.11 -16.11
CA HIS A 76 -18.91 15.75 -15.77
C HIS A 76 -20.05 15.07 -16.52
N ASN A 77 -21.17 14.82 -15.85
CA ASN A 77 -22.40 14.43 -16.54
C ASN A 77 -23.25 15.69 -16.76
N ILE A 78 -23.43 16.08 -18.02
CA ILE A 78 -24.27 17.22 -18.41
C ILE A 78 -25.40 16.66 -19.26
N ASN A 79 -26.64 16.79 -18.80
CA ASN A 79 -27.84 16.29 -19.49
C ASN A 79 -27.80 14.80 -19.88
N GLY A 80 -27.12 13.95 -19.09
CA GLY A 80 -26.96 12.53 -19.39
C GLY A 80 -25.74 12.19 -20.23
N GLU A 81 -25.03 13.19 -20.77
CA GLU A 81 -23.81 13.01 -21.55
C GLU A 81 -22.55 13.15 -20.67
N GLU A 82 -21.63 12.20 -20.78
CA GLU A 82 -20.33 12.28 -20.11
C GLU A 82 -19.39 13.20 -20.91
N VAL A 83 -19.14 14.39 -20.37
CA VAL A 83 -18.17 15.34 -20.90
C VAL A 83 -16.85 15.21 -20.14
N ARG A 84 -15.77 14.99 -20.89
CA ARG A 84 -14.41 14.86 -20.38
C ARG A 84 -13.58 16.08 -20.74
N ILE A 85 -13.03 16.75 -19.72
CA ILE A 85 -12.22 17.97 -19.89
C ILE A 85 -10.81 17.71 -19.36
N PRO A 86 -9.74 17.88 -20.15
CA PRO A 86 -8.38 17.65 -19.68
C PRO A 86 -8.00 18.62 -18.55
N ARG A 87 -7.30 18.11 -17.54
CA ARG A 87 -6.81 18.91 -16.41
C ARG A 87 -5.46 19.51 -16.75
N GLY A 88 -5.23 20.77 -16.36
CA GLY A 88 -3.89 21.38 -16.42
C GLY A 88 -2.87 20.72 -15.48
N LYS A 89 -3.34 20.07 -14.39
CA LYS A 89 -2.49 19.29 -13.48
C LYS A 89 -3.21 17.98 -13.09
N PRO A 90 -2.52 16.83 -13.14
CA PRO A 90 -3.07 15.59 -12.63
C PRO A 90 -3.43 15.69 -11.14
N GLN A 91 -4.37 14.86 -10.69
CA GLN A 91 -4.74 14.72 -9.28
C GLN A 91 -4.88 13.25 -8.91
N LEU A 92 -4.72 12.97 -7.61
CA LEU A 92 -4.99 11.64 -7.07
C LEU A 92 -6.47 11.49 -6.76
N LEU A 93 -7.01 10.29 -7.01
CA LEU A 93 -8.32 9.91 -6.49
C LEU A 93 -8.32 9.84 -4.95
N PRO A 94 -9.48 10.04 -4.31
CA PRO A 94 -9.61 9.85 -2.86
C PRO A 94 -9.15 8.46 -2.44
N GLY A 95 -8.37 8.38 -1.36
CA GLY A 95 -7.85 7.10 -0.85
C GLY A 95 -6.66 6.52 -1.62
N ALA A 96 -6.17 7.20 -2.67
CA ALA A 96 -4.95 6.76 -3.37
C ALA A 96 -3.75 6.73 -2.41
N VAL A 97 -3.00 5.63 -2.48
CA VAL A 97 -1.79 5.42 -1.68
C VAL A 97 -0.64 5.03 -2.60
N PRO A 98 0.61 5.44 -2.29
CA PRO A 98 1.75 5.00 -3.06
C PRO A 98 1.93 3.50 -2.81
N THR A 99 2.07 2.71 -3.84
CA THR A 99 2.33 1.25 -3.71
C THR A 99 3.43 0.77 -4.64
N LEU A 100 3.78 1.59 -5.64
CA LEU A 100 4.83 1.30 -6.60
C LEU A 100 6.17 1.86 -6.10
N LEU A 101 7.20 1.01 -6.08
CA LEU A 101 8.55 1.38 -5.64
C LEU A 101 9.57 1.03 -6.73
N PRO A 102 9.64 1.80 -7.83
CA PRO A 102 10.49 1.47 -8.98
C PRO A 102 11.99 1.42 -8.65
N ASN A 103 12.43 2.12 -7.59
CA ASN A 103 13.83 2.14 -7.15
C ASN A 103 14.15 1.06 -6.11
N ALA A 104 13.21 0.17 -5.83
CA ALA A 104 13.37 -0.95 -4.91
C ALA A 104 13.23 -2.29 -5.67
N PRO A 105 13.80 -3.40 -5.17
CA PRO A 105 13.61 -4.70 -5.80
C PRO A 105 12.12 -5.06 -5.87
N SER A 106 11.71 -5.69 -6.98
CA SER A 106 10.30 -5.84 -7.40
C SER A 106 9.40 -6.44 -6.31
N TYR A 107 9.90 -7.37 -5.49
CA TYR A 107 9.15 -7.99 -4.38
C TYR A 107 8.67 -6.98 -3.32
N ARG A 108 9.23 -5.77 -3.28
CA ARG A 108 8.82 -4.71 -2.35
C ARG A 108 7.68 -3.85 -2.86
N SER A 109 7.41 -3.90 -4.16
CA SER A 109 6.36 -3.17 -4.85
C SER A 109 5.10 -4.03 -4.91
N THR A 110 3.97 -3.48 -4.49
CA THR A 110 2.68 -4.19 -4.55
C THR A 110 1.76 -3.44 -5.50
N LYS A 111 1.21 -4.11 -6.51
CA LYS A 111 0.13 -3.52 -7.31
C LYS A 111 -1.15 -3.59 -6.50
N ALA A 112 -2.00 -2.57 -6.60
CA ALA A 112 -3.31 -2.64 -5.96
C ALA A 112 -4.07 -3.83 -6.55
N SER A 113 -4.33 -4.87 -5.74
CA SER A 113 -5.20 -5.95 -6.18
C SER A 113 -6.60 -5.37 -6.31
N GLN A 114 -7.17 -5.43 -7.51
CA GLN A 114 -8.57 -5.10 -7.71
C GLN A 114 -9.41 -5.90 -6.72
N PRO A 115 -10.47 -5.31 -6.12
CA PRO A 115 -11.36 -6.04 -5.23
C PRO A 115 -11.81 -7.33 -5.94
N ARG A 116 -11.52 -8.50 -5.35
CA ARG A 116 -12.07 -9.73 -5.89
C ARG A 116 -13.59 -9.62 -5.81
N PRO A 117 -14.33 -9.91 -6.88
CA PRO A 117 -15.78 -9.90 -6.82
C PRO A 117 -16.25 -10.80 -5.67
N PRO A 118 -17.33 -10.43 -4.96
CA PRO A 118 -17.82 -11.19 -3.82
C PRO A 118 -18.07 -12.64 -4.27
N ARG A 119 -17.36 -13.58 -3.65
CA ARG A 119 -17.55 -15.01 -3.91
C ARG A 119 -18.95 -15.38 -3.43
N LYS A 120 -19.90 -15.60 -4.35
CA LYS A 120 -21.22 -16.18 -4.03
C LYS A 120 -20.99 -17.50 -3.28
N ARG A 121 -21.19 -17.49 -1.96
CA ARG A 121 -21.32 -18.73 -1.19
C ARG A 121 -22.65 -19.35 -1.63
N LYS A 122 -22.62 -20.54 -2.22
CA LYS A 122 -23.83 -21.36 -2.36
C LYS A 122 -24.18 -21.81 -0.94
N ASN A 123 -25.33 -21.40 -0.44
CA ASN A 123 -25.87 -21.95 0.79
C ASN A 123 -26.24 -23.41 0.47
N ALA A 124 -25.50 -24.35 1.04
CA ALA A 124 -25.92 -25.75 1.07
C ALA A 124 -26.79 -25.91 2.32
N ASP A 125 -28.03 -26.31 2.07
CA ASP A 125 -29.05 -26.67 3.04
C ASP A 125 -28.54 -27.72 4.05
N ALA A 126 -28.92 -27.54 5.30
CA ALA A 126 -28.59 -28.43 6.40
C ALA A 126 -29.65 -29.55 6.48
N SER A 127 -29.34 -30.75 6.00
CA SER A 127 -29.77 -32.02 6.62
C SER A 127 -29.28 -33.23 5.83
N SER A 128 -28.36 -34.02 6.42
CA SER A 128 -28.62 -35.42 6.77
C SER A 128 -27.37 -36.04 7.41
N VAL A 129 -27.59 -36.59 8.60
CA VAL A 129 -26.68 -37.44 9.37
C VAL A 129 -26.40 -38.76 8.63
N ASP A 130 -25.18 -39.31 8.70
CA ASP A 130 -24.87 -40.50 9.52
C ASP A 130 -23.39 -40.96 9.37
N GLY A 131 -22.87 -41.67 10.37
CA GLY A 131 -21.47 -41.60 10.79
C GLY A 131 -20.50 -42.69 10.30
N LYS A 132 -19.20 -42.40 10.50
CA LYS A 132 -18.19 -43.41 10.90
C LYS A 132 -16.97 -42.74 11.56
N ARG A 133 -16.98 -42.68 12.89
CA ARG A 133 -15.80 -42.41 13.70
C ARG A 133 -15.01 -43.72 13.84
N ARG A 134 -13.74 -43.73 13.44
CA ARG A 134 -12.76 -44.76 13.86
C ARG A 134 -11.49 -44.06 14.36
N PRO A 135 -10.94 -44.47 15.52
CA PRO A 135 -9.79 -43.82 16.17
C PRO A 135 -8.46 -44.48 15.78
N ASN A 136 -7.38 -44.14 16.52
CA ASN A 136 -6.04 -44.77 16.63
C ASN A 136 -4.90 -44.16 15.78
N THR A 137 -3.64 -44.02 16.21
CA THR A 137 -2.90 -44.35 17.45
C THR A 137 -1.47 -43.77 17.34
N ALA A 138 -0.82 -43.49 18.48
CA ALA A 138 0.66 -43.45 18.72
C ALA A 138 1.50 -42.45 17.89
N SER A 139 2.29 -41.50 18.40
CA SER A 139 3.13 -41.38 19.61
C SER A 139 4.02 -42.58 19.90
N LEU A 140 5.20 -42.64 19.26
CA LEU A 140 6.53 -43.08 19.75
C LEU A 140 7.45 -43.18 18.52
N LEU A 141 8.68 -42.68 18.50
CA LEU A 141 9.80 -43.06 19.37
C LEU A 141 10.68 -41.83 19.68
N HIS A 142 10.83 -41.49 20.95
CA HIS A 142 11.88 -41.96 21.89
C HIS A 142 13.19 -41.20 21.70
N PHE A 143 13.41 -40.16 22.52
CA PHE A 143 14.17 -40.23 23.78
C PHE A 143 15.63 -40.64 23.57
N TYR A 144 16.54 -39.71 23.82
CA TYR A 144 17.79 -40.03 24.49
C TYR A 144 17.88 -39.13 25.74
N VAL A 145 17.53 -39.72 26.88
CA VAL A 145 17.98 -39.26 28.20
C VAL A 145 19.09 -40.20 28.61
N LYS A 146 20.21 -39.64 29.05
CA LYS A 146 21.06 -40.20 30.12
C LYS A 146 21.99 -39.09 30.62
N GLY A 147 21.76 -38.63 31.86
CA GLY A 147 22.77 -37.94 32.67
C GLY A 147 23.94 -38.89 33.02
N PRO A 148 24.90 -38.49 33.88
CA PRO A 148 24.56 -38.13 35.26
C PRO A 148 25.40 -37.00 35.93
N VAL A 149 24.79 -36.50 37.01
CA VAL A 149 25.22 -35.95 38.31
C VAL A 149 26.69 -35.59 38.68
N ALA A 150 26.76 -34.60 39.60
CA ALA A 150 27.79 -34.25 40.58
C ALA A 150 29.05 -33.53 40.05
N SER A 151 29.66 -32.57 40.74
CA SER A 151 29.73 -32.35 42.18
C SER A 151 29.99 -30.87 42.54
N VAL A 152 29.52 -30.52 43.73
CA VAL A 152 29.94 -29.41 44.59
C VAL A 152 31.46 -29.34 44.75
N ALA A 153 31.99 -28.11 44.80
CA ALA A 153 32.94 -27.63 45.80
C ALA A 153 32.87 -26.10 45.83
#